data_AF-A0A818FKC5-F1
#
_entry.id   AF-A0A818FKC5-F1
#
_cell.length_a   1.000
_cell.length_b   1.000
_cell.length_c   1.000
_cell.angle_alpha   90.00
_cell.angle_beta   90.00
_cell.angle_gamma   90.00
#
_symmetry.space_group_name_H-M   'P 1'
#
loop_
_entity.id
_entity.type
_entity.pdbx_description
1 polymer ?
#
loop_
_entity_poly.entity_id
_entity_poly.type
_entity_poly.pdbx_seq_one_letter_code
_entity_poly.pdbx_strand_id
1 'polypeptide(L)'
;IPRKKPHAFQSFKNIPEDVFFSVEELGRHDGSDPALPLWISVNEKILEYSGLPPVDHPDYELQQRSYAFIKSRLGGREVTYGMAKNLYEPLYAIPTNENDLCAEHRAQIEDDFYCRMNDGQNKNYWKPIGRLRTSNNLSKT
;
A
#
# COMPACT_ATOMS: atom_id res chain seq x y z
N ILE A 1 15.92 15.09 13.44
CA ILE A 1 14.95 14.07 13.92
C ILE A 1 15.67 12.72 13.89
N PRO A 2 15.77 11.97 15.00
CA PRO A 2 16.44 10.67 15.03
C PRO A 2 15.71 9.66 14.11
N ARG A 3 16.47 8.78 13.45
CA ARG A 3 15.86 7.69 12.66
C ARG A 3 15.08 6.77 13.59
N LYS A 4 13.84 6.47 13.22
CA LYS A 4 12.97 5.55 13.95
C LYS A 4 13.59 4.15 13.93
N LYS A 5 13.56 3.47 15.08
CA LYS A 5 14.10 2.11 15.21
C LYS A 5 13.07 1.08 14.70
N PRO A 6 13.48 -0.10 14.22
CA PRO A 6 12.57 -1.08 13.62
C PRO A 6 11.37 -1.46 14.49
N HIS A 7 11.56 -1.61 15.80
CA HIS A 7 10.47 -1.94 16.74
C HIS A 7 9.41 -0.84 16.90
N ALA A 8 9.70 0.39 16.44
CA ALA A 8 8.75 1.48 16.49
C ALA A 8 7.93 1.60 15.19
N PHE A 9 8.34 0.92 14.11
CA PHE A 9 7.64 0.95 12.82
C PHE A 9 6.18 0.54 13.00
N GLN A 10 5.30 1.33 12.40
CA GLN A 10 3.88 1.04 12.31
C GLN A 10 3.66 0.05 11.17
N SER A 11 2.61 -0.73 11.33
CA SER A 11 2.18 -1.73 10.36
C SER A 11 0.67 -1.69 10.31
N PHE A 12 0.11 -1.93 9.13
CA PHE A 12 -1.32 -2.20 8.99
C PHE A 12 -1.66 -3.45 9.80
N LYS A 13 -2.73 -3.32 10.61
CA LYS A 13 -3.25 -4.37 11.50
C LYS A 13 -4.50 -4.97 10.89
N ASN A 14 -4.98 -6.09 11.44
CA ASN A 14 -6.20 -6.77 11.01
C ASN A 14 -6.18 -7.19 9.53
N ILE A 15 -5.00 -7.56 9.01
CA ILE A 15 -4.88 -8.20 7.70
C ILE A 15 -5.43 -9.63 7.82
N PRO A 16 -6.43 -10.05 7.03
CA PRO A 16 -6.84 -11.45 6.98
C PRO A 16 -5.66 -12.37 6.66
N GLU A 17 -5.49 -13.46 7.42
CA GLU A 17 -4.33 -14.35 7.31
C GLU A 17 -4.49 -15.42 6.24
N ASP A 18 -5.73 -15.74 5.87
CA ASP A 18 -6.15 -16.80 4.96
C ASP A 18 -6.67 -16.28 3.61
N VAL A 19 -6.74 -14.95 3.43
CA VAL A 19 -7.18 -14.33 2.18
C VAL A 19 -5.97 -13.87 1.37
N PHE A 20 -5.79 -14.49 0.20
CA PHE A 20 -4.67 -14.22 -0.69
C PHE A 20 -5.11 -13.94 -2.12
N PHE A 21 -4.59 -12.86 -2.69
CA PHE A 21 -4.85 -12.44 -4.06
C PHE A 21 -3.60 -12.54 -4.92
N SER A 22 -3.77 -12.79 -6.22
CA SER A 22 -2.68 -12.77 -7.19
C SER A 22 -2.30 -11.35 -7.62
N VAL A 23 -1.15 -11.22 -8.30
CA VAL A 23 -0.73 -9.94 -8.90
C VAL A 23 -1.69 -9.51 -10.00
N GLU A 24 -2.21 -10.46 -10.77
CA GLU A 24 -3.21 -10.20 -11.82
C GLU A 24 -4.53 -9.73 -11.23
N GLU A 25 -4.97 -10.31 -10.11
CA GLU A 25 -6.17 -9.85 -9.39
C GLU A 25 -5.96 -8.42 -8.90
N LEU A 26 -4.85 -8.15 -8.20
CA LEU A 26 -4.51 -6.78 -7.79
C LEU A 26 -4.52 -5.81 -8.98
N GLY A 27 -3.96 -6.19 -10.12
CA GLY A 27 -3.89 -5.36 -11.33
C GLY A 27 -5.24 -4.96 -11.93
N ARG A 28 -6.33 -5.73 -11.67
CA ARG A 28 -7.69 -5.36 -12.11
C ARG A 28 -8.27 -4.21 -11.29
N HIS A 29 -7.76 -3.99 -10.08
CA HIS A 29 -8.22 -2.96 -9.15
C HIS A 29 -7.38 -1.68 -9.27
N ASP A 30 -7.03 -1.28 -10.49
CA ASP A 30 -6.25 -0.07 -10.80
C ASP A 30 -7.11 1.21 -10.91
N GLY A 31 -8.42 1.07 -10.80
CA GLY A 31 -9.40 2.14 -10.91
C GLY A 31 -9.79 2.50 -12.35
N SER A 32 -9.35 1.74 -13.37
CA SER A 32 -9.83 1.87 -14.75
C SER A 32 -11.29 1.44 -14.89
N ASP A 33 -11.69 0.38 -14.21
CA ASP A 33 -13.08 -0.07 -14.08
C ASP A 33 -13.76 0.59 -12.87
N PRO A 34 -14.77 1.46 -13.07
CA PRO A 34 -15.48 2.10 -11.97
C PRO A 34 -16.36 1.15 -11.15
N ALA A 35 -16.61 -0.09 -11.63
CA ALA A 35 -17.35 -1.10 -10.87
C ALA A 35 -16.48 -1.83 -9.83
N LEU A 36 -15.15 -1.70 -9.92
CA LEU A 36 -14.21 -2.31 -9.00
C LEU A 36 -13.66 -1.29 -8.01
N PRO A 37 -13.49 -1.67 -6.72
CA PRO A 37 -12.79 -0.82 -5.77
C PRO A 37 -11.31 -0.68 -6.16
N LEU A 38 -10.70 0.43 -5.76
CA LEU A 38 -9.27 0.68 -5.98
C LEU A 38 -8.45 -0.05 -4.91
N TRP A 39 -7.49 -0.86 -5.32
CA TRP A 39 -6.59 -1.58 -4.41
C TRP A 39 -5.13 -1.16 -4.58
N ILE A 40 -4.35 -1.32 -3.52
CA ILE A 40 -2.89 -1.27 -3.55
C ILE A 40 -2.34 -2.40 -2.69
N SER A 41 -1.09 -2.81 -2.95
CA SER A 41 -0.33 -3.66 -2.02
C SER A 41 0.86 -2.90 -1.44
N VAL A 42 1.01 -2.93 -0.12
CA VAL A 42 2.17 -2.39 0.62
C VAL A 42 2.69 -3.48 1.53
N ASN A 43 3.96 -3.83 1.39
CA ASN A 43 4.64 -4.89 2.11
C ASN A 43 3.81 -6.18 2.12
N GLU A 44 3.39 -6.59 0.92
CA GLU A 44 2.53 -7.77 0.66
C GLU A 44 1.12 -7.72 1.25
N LYS A 45 0.71 -6.60 1.87
CA LYS A 45 -0.64 -6.41 2.43
C LYS A 45 -1.49 -5.64 1.45
N ILE A 46 -2.66 -6.17 1.13
CA ILE A 46 -3.60 -5.53 0.22
C ILE A 46 -4.56 -4.66 1.01
N LEU A 47 -4.64 -3.40 0.57
CA LEU A 47 -5.52 -2.39 1.11
C LEU A 47 -6.52 -1.98 0.04
N GLU A 48 -7.79 -1.98 0.40
CA GLU A 48 -8.90 -1.49 -0.40
C GLU A 48 -9.22 -0.05 0.00
N TYR A 49 -9.36 0.81 -1.00
CA TYR A 49 -9.87 2.16 -0.81
C TYR A 49 -11.40 2.14 -0.78
N SER A 50 -12.00 2.70 0.26
CA SER A 50 -13.45 2.69 0.52
C SER A 50 -14.26 3.57 -0.45
N GLY A 51 -13.60 4.21 -1.41
CA GLY A 51 -14.22 5.08 -2.41
C GLY A 51 -14.38 6.53 -1.94
N LEU A 52 -15.00 7.34 -2.79
CA LEU A 52 -15.28 8.74 -2.48
C LEU A 52 -16.52 8.83 -1.58
N PRO A 53 -16.48 9.63 -0.50
CA PRO A 53 -17.68 9.91 0.28
C PRO A 53 -18.69 10.74 -0.56
N PRO A 54 -19.93 10.94 -0.07
CA PRO A 54 -20.88 11.88 -0.67
C PRO A 54 -20.31 13.30 -0.81
N VAL A 55 -20.81 14.07 -1.79
CA VAL A 55 -20.29 15.41 -2.12
C VAL A 55 -20.41 16.41 -0.96
N ASP A 56 -21.41 16.22 -0.10
CA ASP A 56 -21.66 17.03 1.10
C ASP A 56 -20.81 16.61 2.32
N HIS A 57 -20.01 15.54 2.20
CA HIS A 57 -19.13 15.10 3.27
C HIS A 57 -17.92 16.05 3.41
N PRO A 58 -17.50 16.42 4.64
CA PRO A 58 -16.39 17.37 4.85
C PRO A 58 -15.07 16.93 4.22
N ASP A 59 -14.85 15.61 4.09
CA ASP A 59 -13.63 15.05 3.52
C ASP A 59 -13.68 14.87 1.98
N TYR A 60 -14.79 15.21 1.30
CA TYR A 60 -14.98 14.92 -0.12
C TYR A 60 -13.85 15.46 -1.01
N GLU A 61 -13.51 16.74 -0.87
CA GLU A 61 -12.46 17.35 -1.70
C GLU A 61 -11.09 16.72 -1.48
N LEU A 62 -10.76 16.41 -0.22
CA LEU A 62 -9.51 15.76 0.14
C LEU A 62 -9.46 14.35 -0.46
N GLN A 63 -10.53 13.56 -0.28
CA GLN A 63 -10.62 12.22 -0.82
C GLN A 63 -10.63 12.20 -2.34
N GLN A 64 -11.27 13.17 -3.00
CA GLN A 64 -11.26 13.30 -4.45
C GLN A 64 -9.83 13.47 -5.00
N ARG A 65 -9.03 14.33 -4.36
CA ARG A 65 -7.62 14.55 -4.72
C ARG A 65 -6.76 13.31 -4.43
N SER A 66 -6.93 12.72 -3.25
CA SER A 66 -6.24 11.49 -2.85
C SER A 66 -6.53 10.37 -3.85
N TYR A 67 -7.81 10.11 -4.15
CA TYR A 67 -8.24 9.09 -5.09
C TYR A 67 -7.64 9.27 -6.48
N ALA A 68 -7.68 10.49 -7.03
CA ALA A 68 -7.09 10.79 -8.34
C ALA A 68 -5.57 10.51 -8.36
N PHE A 69 -4.86 10.87 -7.30
CA PHE A 69 -3.43 10.58 -7.16
C PHE A 69 -3.16 9.07 -7.07
N ILE A 70 -3.87 8.36 -6.19
CA ILE A 70 -3.69 6.92 -5.98
C ILE A 70 -4.01 6.17 -7.27
N LYS A 71 -5.16 6.43 -7.89
CA LYS A 71 -5.56 5.82 -9.16
C LYS A 71 -4.50 5.99 -10.24
N SER A 72 -3.94 7.20 -10.39
CA SER A 72 -2.96 7.47 -11.46
C SER A 72 -1.56 6.92 -11.21
N ARG A 73 -1.17 6.67 -9.94
CA ARG A 73 0.22 6.34 -9.58
C ARG A 73 0.41 4.97 -8.93
N LEU A 74 -0.57 4.53 -8.15
CA LEU A 74 -0.44 3.42 -7.19
C LEU A 74 -1.48 2.32 -7.40
N GLY A 75 -2.63 2.63 -8.02
CA GLY A 75 -3.73 1.71 -8.23
C GLY A 75 -3.29 0.40 -8.88
N GLY A 76 -3.73 -0.71 -8.30
CA GLY A 76 -3.50 -2.05 -8.80
C GLY A 76 -2.04 -2.50 -8.77
N ARG A 77 -1.21 -1.92 -7.89
CA ARG A 77 0.24 -2.20 -7.84
C ARG A 77 0.71 -2.59 -6.45
N GLU A 78 1.78 -3.39 -6.41
CA GLU A 78 2.66 -3.50 -5.26
C GLU A 78 3.57 -2.27 -5.25
N VAL A 79 3.44 -1.43 -4.23
CA VAL A 79 4.07 -0.09 -4.22
C VAL A 79 5.35 -0.04 -3.38
N THR A 80 5.70 -1.11 -2.66
CA THR A 80 6.84 -1.13 -1.74
C THR A 80 8.14 -0.88 -2.48
N TYR A 81 8.36 -1.60 -3.59
CA TYR A 81 9.57 -1.43 -4.37
C TYR A 81 9.65 -0.03 -4.99
N GLY A 82 8.56 0.45 -5.61
CA GLY A 82 8.50 1.78 -6.19
C GLY A 82 8.75 2.90 -5.17
N MET A 83 8.26 2.74 -3.95
CA MET A 83 8.51 3.68 -2.85
C MET A 83 9.96 3.62 -2.35
N ALA A 84 10.51 2.41 -2.17
CA ALA A 84 11.92 2.24 -1.81
C ALA A 84 12.83 2.87 -2.86
N LYS A 85 12.49 2.69 -4.14
CA LYS A 85 13.17 3.32 -5.28
C LYS A 85 13.25 4.84 -5.14
N ASN A 86 12.10 5.48 -4.99
CA ASN A 86 12.03 6.93 -4.84
C ASN A 86 12.76 7.44 -3.58
N LEU A 87 12.82 6.65 -2.50
CA LEU A 87 13.44 7.05 -1.25
C LEU A 87 14.97 6.97 -1.29
N TYR A 88 15.52 5.87 -1.83
CA TYR A 88 16.96 5.63 -1.74
C TYR A 88 17.74 5.95 -3.02
N GLU A 89 17.15 5.93 -4.22
CA GLU A 89 17.88 6.22 -5.48
C GLU A 89 18.63 7.56 -5.50
N PRO A 90 18.10 8.66 -4.92
CA PRO A 90 18.82 9.92 -4.89
C PRO A 90 20.13 9.88 -4.07
N LEU A 91 20.29 8.89 -3.20
CA LEU A 91 21.42 8.78 -2.26
C LEU A 91 22.29 7.55 -2.51
N TYR A 92 21.71 6.48 -3.05
CA TYR A 92 22.34 5.19 -3.23
C TYR A 92 21.82 4.56 -4.53
N ALA A 93 22.71 3.94 -5.32
CA ALA A 93 22.27 3.07 -6.40
C ALA A 93 21.56 1.87 -5.76
N ILE A 94 20.23 1.80 -5.88
CA ILE A 94 19.47 0.65 -5.39
C ILE A 94 19.60 -0.47 -6.42
N PRO A 95 19.76 -1.73 -5.98
CA PRO A 95 19.64 -2.87 -6.86
C PRO A 95 18.32 -2.85 -7.65
N THR A 96 18.39 -3.28 -8.90
CA THR A 96 17.28 -3.27 -9.87
C THR A 96 16.23 -4.35 -9.63
N ASN A 97 16.43 -5.21 -8.62
CA ASN A 97 15.56 -6.36 -8.34
C ASN A 97 14.74 -6.14 -7.07
N GLU A 98 13.43 -6.40 -7.15
CA GLU A 98 12.48 -6.28 -6.03
C GLU A 98 12.82 -7.19 -4.84
N ASN A 99 13.57 -8.28 -5.10
CA ASN A 99 14.00 -9.25 -4.09
C ASN A 99 15.13 -8.74 -3.18
N ASP A 100 15.77 -7.61 -3.51
CA ASP A 100 16.90 -7.09 -2.74
C ASP A 100 16.47 -6.24 -1.54
N LEU A 101 15.17 -5.95 -1.39
CA LEU A 101 14.64 -5.29 -0.20
C LEU A 101 14.52 -6.28 0.96
N CYS A 102 15.41 -6.15 1.95
CA CYS A 102 15.28 -6.89 3.20
C CYS A 102 13.99 -6.53 3.97
N ALA A 103 13.61 -7.38 4.92
CA ALA A 103 12.40 -7.21 5.72
C ALA A 103 12.33 -5.84 6.44
N GLU A 104 13.47 -5.31 6.91
CA GLU A 104 13.53 -4.00 7.56
C GLU A 104 13.23 -2.86 6.59
N HIS A 105 13.75 -2.92 5.35
CA HIS A 105 13.43 -1.93 4.32
C HIS A 105 11.93 -1.93 3.99
N ARG A 106 11.34 -3.11 3.81
CA ARG A 106 9.91 -3.24 3.52
C ARG A 106 9.06 -2.72 4.68
N ALA A 107 9.45 -3.02 5.93
CA ALA A 107 8.78 -2.52 7.12
C ALA A 107 8.90 -0.99 7.28
N GLN A 108 10.05 -0.39 6.93
CA GLN A 108 10.21 1.06 6.95
C GLN A 108 9.31 1.73 5.89
N ILE A 109 9.24 1.17 4.67
CA ILE A 109 8.38 1.70 3.61
C ILE A 109 6.90 1.61 4.00
N GLU A 110 6.51 0.50 4.64
CA GLU A 110 5.17 0.39 5.21
C GLU A 110 4.93 1.45 6.30
N ASP A 111 5.87 1.69 7.20
CA ASP A 111 5.75 2.71 8.23
C ASP A 111 5.60 4.12 7.64
N ASP A 112 6.42 4.45 6.64
CA ASP A 112 6.38 5.73 5.93
C ASP A 112 5.04 5.91 5.20
N PHE A 113 4.54 4.84 4.56
CA PHE A 113 3.23 4.84 3.93
C PHE A 113 2.12 4.99 4.99
N TYR A 114 2.14 4.17 6.04
CA TYR A 114 1.20 4.21 7.14
C TYR A 114 1.10 5.61 7.75
N CYS A 115 2.23 6.27 8.02
CA CYS A 115 2.24 7.61 8.59
C CYS A 115 1.60 8.66 7.66
N ARG A 116 1.77 8.54 6.35
CA ARG A 116 1.11 9.42 5.35
C ARG A 116 -0.39 9.17 5.26
N MET A 117 -0.81 7.91 5.40
CA MET A 117 -2.21 7.50 5.31
C MET A 117 -2.98 7.69 6.61
N ASN A 118 -2.29 7.65 7.75
CA ASN A 118 -2.85 7.74 9.09
C ASN A 118 -2.93 9.20 9.59
N ASP A 119 -2.72 10.18 8.72
CA ASP A 119 -3.25 11.53 8.97
C ASP A 119 -4.77 11.44 9.04
N GLY A 120 -5.37 11.97 10.11
CA GLY A 120 -6.59 11.43 10.73
C GLY A 120 -7.75 11.15 9.78
N GLN A 121 -7.98 12.03 8.80
CA GLN A 121 -9.09 11.94 7.85
C GLN A 121 -8.91 10.82 6.81
N ASN A 122 -7.68 10.49 6.41
CA ASN A 122 -7.43 9.48 5.36
C ASN A 122 -7.50 8.04 5.87
N LYS A 123 -7.23 7.81 7.16
CA LYS A 123 -7.14 6.46 7.75
C LYS A 123 -8.40 5.63 7.51
N ASN A 124 -9.56 6.27 7.63
CA ASN A 124 -10.86 5.59 7.61
C ASN A 124 -11.28 5.12 6.21
N TYR A 125 -10.57 5.54 5.16
CA TYR A 125 -10.84 5.14 3.79
C TYR A 125 -10.04 3.94 3.33
N TRP A 126 -9.24 3.32 4.21
CA TRP A 126 -8.41 2.17 3.86
C TRP A 126 -8.74 0.96 4.69
N LYS A 127 -9.11 -0.11 4.00
CA LYS A 127 -9.48 -1.38 4.61
C LYS A 127 -8.47 -2.44 4.21
N PRO A 128 -7.77 -3.05 5.19
CA PRO A 128 -7.09 -4.32 4.98
C PRO A 128 -8.03 -5.42 4.48
N ILE A 129 -7.68 -6.07 3.37
CA ILE A 129 -8.51 -7.13 2.78
C ILE A 129 -7.80 -8.47 2.59
N GLY A 130 -6.47 -8.50 2.64
CA GLY A 130 -5.72 -9.75 2.54
C GLY A 130 -4.26 -9.52 2.19
N ARG A 131 -3.64 -10.53 1.59
CA ARG A 131 -2.23 -10.52 1.21
C ARG A 131 -2.01 -10.84 -0.25
N LEU A 132 -0.91 -10.35 -0.80
CA LEU A 132 -0.45 -10.76 -2.12
C LEU A 132 0.16 -12.17 -2.03
N ARG A 133 -0.17 -13.04 -2.99
CA ARG A 133 0.48 -14.35 -3.12
C ARG A 133 1.93 -14.15 -3.52
N THR A 134 2.86 -14.38 -2.60
CA THR A 134 4.28 -14.48 -2.89
C THR A 134 4.72 -15.94 -2.90
N SER A 135 5.78 -16.25 -3.64
CA SER A 135 6.32 -17.60 -3.80
C SER A 135 6.64 -18.28 -2.46
N ASN A 136 6.92 -17.50 -1.41
CA ASN A 136 7.22 -17.98 -0.06
C ASN A 136 5.99 -18.53 0.67
N ASN A 137 4.77 -18.13 0.31
CA ASN A 137 3.52 -18.53 0.98
C ASN A 137 2.96 -19.87 0.47
N LEU A 138 3.56 -20.48 -0.56
CA LEU A 138 3.19 -21.80 -1.09
C LEU A 138 3.64 -22.98 -0.20
N SER A 139 4.40 -22.71 0.86
CA SER A 139 5.03 -23.74 1.71
C SER A 139 4.25 -24.09 2.99
N LYS A 140 3.04 -23.53 3.18
CA LYS A 140 2.21 -23.74 4.38
C LYS A 140 0.84 -24.38 4.12
N THR A 141 0.74 -25.22 3.09
CA THR A 141 -0.41 -26.10 2.84
C THR A 141 -0.01 -27.55 2.97
#